data_AF-A0AAW6IV94-F1
#
_entry.id   AF-A0AAW6IV94-F1
#
_cell.length_a   1.000
_cell.length_b   1.000
_cell.length_c   1.000
_cell.angle_alpha   90.00
_cell.angle_beta   90.00
_cell.angle_gamma   90.00
#
_symmetry.space_group_name_H-M   'P 1'
#
loop_
_entity.id
_entity.type
_entity.pdbx_description
1 polymer ?
#
loop_
_entity_poly.entity_id
_entity_poly.type
_entity_poly.pdbx_seq_one_letter_code
_entity_poly.pdbx_strand_id
1 'polypeptide(L)'
;MKINLALTSLMPILFLLGCTSSPPVLHATRALIDEPVVQTNQNVIPLAFTQLIQSKPVGYQGSYKNIEFTLGKKYTSALGEQCRELFLNQQGQSSAQTRQAMCKNSQTDQWVMAPQVIKNKNNTISFGA
;
A
#
# COMPACT_ATOMS: atom_id res chain seq x y z
N MET A 1 33.71 63.31 -14.49
CA MET A 1 33.74 62.71 -13.13
C MET A 1 32.69 61.61 -13.09
N LYS A 2 33.11 60.34 -12.92
CA LYS A 2 32.26 59.14 -12.98
C LYS A 2 31.45 59.04 -11.68
N ILE A 3 30.13 58.96 -11.79
CA ILE A 3 29.25 58.67 -10.66
C ILE A 3 28.80 57.21 -10.80
N ASN A 4 29.52 56.37 -10.05
CA ASN A 4 29.09 55.20 -9.26
C ASN A 4 27.65 54.71 -9.51
N LEU A 5 27.45 53.46 -9.94
CA LEU A 5 27.58 52.20 -9.19
C LEU A 5 26.17 51.70 -8.80
N ALA A 6 25.77 50.60 -9.46
CA ALA A 6 24.88 49.56 -8.95
C ALA A 6 23.51 49.99 -8.38
N LEU A 7 22.53 50.24 -9.25
CA LEU A 7 21.12 50.33 -8.85
C LEU A 7 20.21 49.24 -9.44
N THR A 8 20.80 48.13 -9.92
CA THR A 8 20.07 47.04 -10.60
C THR A 8 20.10 45.71 -9.85
N SER A 9 20.49 45.71 -8.57
CA SER A 9 20.70 44.48 -7.77
C SER A 9 19.76 44.34 -6.54
N LEU A 10 18.57 44.95 -6.56
CA LEU A 10 17.62 44.87 -5.43
C LEU A 10 16.23 44.33 -5.80
N MET A 11 16.07 43.69 -6.96
CA MET A 11 14.78 43.20 -7.44
C MET A 11 14.50 41.68 -7.34
N PRO A 12 15.43 40.76 -6.98
CA PRO A 12 15.08 39.34 -6.90
C PRO A 12 14.49 38.91 -5.53
N ILE A 13 14.54 39.77 -4.50
CA ILE A 13 14.14 39.41 -3.12
C ILE A 13 12.60 39.43 -2.94
N LEU A 14 11.90 40.27 -3.71
CA LEU A 14 10.43 40.41 -3.62
C LEU A 14 9.66 39.17 -4.14
N PHE A 15 10.28 38.32 -4.95
CA PHE A 15 9.65 37.09 -5.47
C PHE A 15 9.78 35.88 -4.53
N LEU A 16 10.58 35.97 -3.47
CA LEU A 16 10.79 34.86 -2.51
C LEU A 16 9.82 34.90 -1.32
N LEU A 17 9.08 35.99 -1.14
CA LEU A 17 8.12 36.15 -0.04
C LEU A 17 6.74 35.54 -0.33
N GLY A 18 6.50 35.09 -1.56
CA GLY A 18 5.21 34.51 -1.99
C GLY A 18 4.95 33.06 -1.54
N CYS A 19 5.95 32.38 -0.96
CA CYS A 19 5.88 30.95 -0.65
C CYS A 19 5.97 30.62 0.85
N THR A 20 5.68 31.57 1.76
CA THR A 20 5.85 31.33 3.21
C THR A 20 4.58 30.86 3.92
N SER A 21 3.42 30.89 3.27
CA SER A 21 2.17 30.46 3.91
C SER A 21 1.99 28.96 3.76
N SER A 22 1.92 28.25 4.88
CA SER A 22 1.43 26.87 4.89
C SER A 22 0.05 26.82 4.23
N PRO A 23 -0.21 25.87 3.33
CA PRO A 23 -1.50 25.74 2.69
C PRO A 23 -2.60 25.52 3.75
N PRO A 24 -3.84 25.98 3.49
CA PRO A 24 -4.95 25.73 4.40
C PRO A 24 -5.14 24.22 4.58
N VAL A 25 -5.17 23.76 5.83
CA VAL A 25 -5.41 22.35 6.16
C VAL A 25 -6.92 22.10 6.08
N LEU A 26 -7.34 21.34 5.07
CA LEU A 26 -8.72 20.91 4.94
C LEU A 26 -8.96 19.68 5.82
N HIS A 27 -9.91 19.77 6.73
CA HIS A 27 -10.38 18.62 7.51
C HIS A 27 -11.57 17.98 6.80
N ALA A 28 -11.54 16.65 6.61
CA ALA A 28 -12.66 15.92 6.05
C ALA A 28 -13.87 16.00 6.99
N THR A 29 -15.02 16.41 6.48
CA THR A 29 -16.27 16.51 7.27
C THR A 29 -16.94 15.15 7.50
N ARG A 30 -16.54 14.12 6.76
CA ARG A 30 -17.01 12.74 6.90
C ARG A 30 -15.88 11.75 6.66
N ALA A 31 -15.93 10.63 7.37
CA ALA A 31 -15.06 9.50 7.13
C ALA A 31 -15.46 8.78 5.82
N LEU A 32 -14.49 8.22 5.11
CA LEU A 32 -14.72 7.42 3.90
C LEU A 32 -15.29 6.03 4.21
N ILE A 33 -15.12 5.57 5.45
CA ILE A 33 -15.61 4.31 5.99
C ILE A 33 -16.15 4.56 7.39
N ASP A 34 -17.23 3.88 7.75
CA ASP A 34 -17.89 4.06 9.05
C ASP A 34 -17.04 3.51 10.20
N GLU A 35 -16.32 2.41 9.95
CA GLU A 35 -15.42 1.79 10.92
C GLU A 35 -14.06 1.47 10.29
N PRO A 36 -12.95 1.79 10.96
CA PRO A 36 -11.62 1.39 10.51
C PRO A 36 -11.52 -0.14 10.50
N VAL A 37 -10.95 -0.67 9.41
CA VAL A 37 -10.85 -2.11 9.25
C VAL A 37 -9.79 -2.65 10.21
N VAL A 38 -10.24 -3.37 11.24
CA VAL A 38 -9.35 -3.98 12.23
C VAL A 38 -8.74 -5.25 11.64
N GLN A 39 -7.42 -5.39 11.75
CA GLN A 39 -6.74 -6.64 11.43
C GLN A 39 -7.14 -7.70 12.46
N THR A 40 -7.87 -8.73 12.04
CA THR A 40 -8.19 -9.88 12.89
C THR A 40 -7.18 -11.00 12.61
N ASN A 41 -6.79 -11.74 13.65
CA ASN A 41 -5.90 -12.91 13.53
C ASN A 41 -6.51 -14.08 12.72
N GLN A 42 -7.74 -13.94 12.21
CA GLN A 42 -8.44 -14.97 11.45
C GLN A 42 -7.88 -15.16 10.02
N ASN A 43 -6.98 -14.27 9.58
CA ASN A 43 -6.39 -14.29 8.23
C ASN A 43 -4.85 -14.35 8.24
N VAL A 44 -4.25 -15.02 9.21
CA VAL A 44 -2.79 -15.22 9.25
C VAL A 44 -2.36 -16.05 8.03
N ILE A 45 -1.31 -15.58 7.34
CA ILE A 45 -0.68 -16.31 6.24
C ILE A 45 0.17 -17.44 6.83
N PRO A 46 0.05 -18.68 6.33
CA PRO A 46 0.91 -19.78 6.76
C PRO A 46 2.41 -19.49 6.56
N LEU A 47 3.23 -19.84 7.54
CA LEU A 47 4.69 -19.64 7.50
C LEU A 47 5.33 -20.31 6.27
N ALA A 48 4.84 -21.50 5.88
CA ALA A 48 5.33 -22.20 4.70
C ALA A 48 5.15 -21.36 3.41
N PHE A 49 4.04 -20.62 3.31
CA PHE A 49 3.78 -19.76 2.17
C PHE A 49 4.68 -18.52 2.19
N THR A 50 4.88 -17.87 3.35
CA THR A 50 5.76 -16.69 3.44
C THR A 50 7.21 -17.05 3.11
N GLN A 51 7.70 -18.18 3.62
CA GLN A 51 9.04 -18.71 3.31
C GLN A 51 9.21 -19.01 1.82
N LEU A 52 8.20 -19.62 1.18
CA LEU A 52 8.21 -19.92 -0.26
C LEU A 52 8.44 -18.66 -1.11
N ILE A 53 7.82 -17.53 -0.72
CA ILE A 53 7.76 -16.33 -1.57
C ILE A 53 8.74 -15.22 -1.17
N GLN A 54 9.39 -15.30 0.00
CA GLN A 54 10.21 -14.22 0.56
C GLN A 54 11.33 -13.75 -0.38
N SER A 55 12.02 -14.70 -1.01
CA SER A 55 13.15 -14.47 -1.93
C SER A 55 12.74 -14.31 -3.40
N LYS A 56 11.45 -14.48 -3.73
CA LYS A 56 10.97 -14.46 -5.11
C LYS A 56 10.76 -13.03 -5.61
N PRO A 57 11.05 -12.74 -6.89
CA PRO A 57 10.86 -11.41 -7.47
C PRO A 57 9.38 -11.09 -7.72
N VAL A 58 9.11 -9.85 -8.14
CA VAL A 58 7.82 -9.45 -8.70
C VAL A 58 7.57 -10.22 -10.00
N GLY A 59 6.33 -10.62 -10.25
CA GLY A 59 5.92 -11.42 -11.42
C GLY A 59 6.14 -12.92 -11.25
N TYR A 60 6.76 -13.38 -10.15
CA TYR A 60 6.87 -14.82 -9.88
C TYR A 60 5.49 -15.47 -9.77
N GLN A 61 5.31 -16.56 -10.51
CA GLN A 61 4.11 -17.37 -10.49
C GLN A 61 4.39 -18.67 -9.73
N GLY A 62 3.41 -19.12 -8.95
CA GLY A 62 3.50 -20.37 -8.22
C GLY A 62 2.13 -20.91 -7.87
N SER A 63 2.11 -22.06 -7.21
CA SER A 63 0.89 -22.64 -6.65
C SER A 63 1.14 -23.07 -5.21
N TYR A 64 0.13 -22.89 -4.35
CA TYR A 64 0.14 -23.35 -2.96
C TYR A 64 -1.27 -23.82 -2.59
N LYS A 65 -1.40 -25.06 -2.11
CA LYS A 65 -2.70 -25.68 -1.76
C LYS A 65 -3.79 -25.47 -2.84
N ASN A 66 -3.45 -25.71 -4.13
CA ASN A 66 -4.34 -25.53 -5.29
C ASN A 66 -4.78 -24.08 -5.58
N ILE A 67 -4.10 -23.10 -5.01
CA ILE A 67 -4.27 -21.68 -5.32
C ILE A 67 -3.08 -21.26 -6.17
N GLU A 68 -3.32 -20.92 -7.42
CA GLU A 68 -2.32 -20.28 -8.26
C GLU A 68 -2.16 -18.83 -7.84
N PHE A 69 -0.92 -18.37 -7.74
CA PHE A 69 -0.62 -17.01 -7.33
C PHE A 69 0.45 -16.37 -8.21
N THR A 70 0.31 -15.07 -8.42
CA THR A 70 1.37 -14.21 -8.96
C THR A 70 1.77 -13.18 -7.90
N LEU A 71 3.07 -13.01 -7.69
CA LEU A 71 3.60 -12.04 -6.74
C LEU A 71 3.65 -10.64 -7.36
N GLY A 72 2.98 -9.68 -6.72
CA GLY A 72 3.08 -8.28 -7.10
C GLY A 72 4.16 -7.52 -6.31
N LYS A 73 4.08 -6.19 -6.39
CA LYS A 73 5.05 -5.29 -5.75
C LYS A 73 4.98 -5.34 -4.23
N LYS A 74 6.13 -5.03 -3.61
CA LYS A 74 6.23 -4.70 -2.18
C LYS A 74 5.97 -3.20 -2.00
N TYR A 75 5.25 -2.82 -0.96
CA TYR A 75 4.91 -1.41 -0.69
C TYR A 75 4.67 -1.20 0.81
N THR A 76 4.67 0.06 1.25
CA THR A 76 4.28 0.44 2.62
C THR A 76 2.82 0.88 2.63
N SER A 77 2.00 0.32 3.54
CA SER A 77 0.59 0.71 3.65
C SER A 77 0.43 2.12 4.20
N ALA A 78 -0.79 2.68 4.10
CA ALA A 78 -1.13 3.94 4.75
C ALA A 78 -1.00 3.88 6.28
N LEU A 79 -1.01 2.68 6.87
CA LEU A 79 -0.78 2.43 8.29
C LEU A 79 0.70 2.21 8.63
N GLY A 80 1.61 2.33 7.65
CA GLY A 80 3.05 2.17 7.85
C GLY A 80 3.55 0.71 7.82
N GLU A 81 2.70 -0.24 7.46
CA GLU A 81 3.05 -1.67 7.46
C GLU A 81 3.74 -2.09 6.16
N GLN A 82 4.63 -3.06 6.24
CA GLN A 82 5.24 -3.67 5.05
C GLN A 82 4.24 -4.63 4.41
N CYS A 83 3.87 -4.37 3.16
CA CYS A 83 2.89 -5.15 2.43
C CYS A 83 3.44 -5.68 1.10
N ARG A 84 2.80 -6.72 0.59
CA ARG A 84 3.05 -7.27 -0.74
C ARG A 84 1.74 -7.64 -1.42
N GLU A 85 1.64 -7.29 -2.69
CA GLU A 85 0.50 -7.68 -3.52
C GLU A 85 0.55 -9.16 -3.91
N LEU A 86 -0.63 -9.78 -3.92
CA LEU A 86 -0.86 -11.15 -4.35
C LEU A 86 -2.01 -11.15 -5.35
N PHE A 87 -1.81 -11.80 -6.48
CA PHE A 87 -2.87 -12.04 -7.44
C PHE A 87 -3.21 -13.52 -7.42
N LEU A 88 -4.41 -13.86 -6.98
CA LEU A 88 -4.82 -15.25 -6.76
C LEU A 88 -5.82 -15.69 -7.81
N ASN A 89 -5.59 -16.89 -8.36
CA ASN A 89 -6.50 -17.60 -9.25
C ASN A 89 -6.87 -18.92 -8.59
N GLN A 90 -8.17 -19.23 -8.52
CA GLN A 90 -8.61 -20.58 -8.18
C GLN A 90 -8.47 -21.48 -9.40
N GLN A 91 -7.84 -22.64 -9.20
CA GLN A 91 -7.66 -23.62 -10.26
C GLN A 91 -9.03 -24.05 -10.81
N GLY A 92 -9.24 -23.88 -12.12
CA GLY A 92 -10.53 -24.16 -12.79
C GLY A 92 -11.46 -22.96 -12.96
N GLN A 93 -11.13 -21.77 -12.43
CA GLN A 93 -11.86 -20.52 -12.69
C GLN A 93 -10.98 -19.53 -13.45
N SER A 94 -11.04 -19.60 -14.78
CA SER A 94 -10.17 -18.82 -15.68
C SER A 94 -10.44 -17.31 -15.69
N SER A 95 -11.51 -16.81 -15.07
CA SER A 95 -11.98 -15.42 -15.27
C SER A 95 -11.86 -14.49 -14.05
N ALA A 96 -11.50 -14.98 -12.86
CA ALA A 96 -11.55 -14.18 -11.63
C ALA A 96 -10.20 -14.10 -10.92
N GLN A 97 -9.24 -13.38 -11.50
CA GLN A 97 -8.01 -13.03 -10.80
C GLN A 97 -8.31 -12.05 -9.67
N THR A 98 -8.16 -12.51 -8.44
CA THR A 98 -8.42 -11.71 -7.25
C THR A 98 -7.14 -11.03 -6.82
N ARG A 99 -7.11 -9.70 -6.86
CA ARG A 99 -6.01 -8.92 -6.27
C ARG A 99 -6.25 -8.79 -4.77
N GLN A 100 -5.29 -9.27 -4.00
CA GLN A 100 -5.24 -9.12 -2.55
C GLN A 100 -3.86 -8.58 -2.15
N ALA A 101 -3.70 -8.26 -0.87
CA ALA A 101 -2.41 -7.91 -0.30
C ALA A 101 -2.22 -8.66 1.01
N MET A 102 -0.99 -9.02 1.30
CA MET A 102 -0.58 -9.48 2.62
C MET A 102 0.29 -8.39 3.27
N CYS A 103 0.07 -8.11 4.54
CA CYS A 103 0.80 -7.10 5.29
C CYS A 103 1.41 -7.71 6.55
N LYS A 104 2.60 -7.27 6.91
CA LYS A 104 3.26 -7.66 8.15
C LYS A 104 2.65 -6.86 9.29
N ASN A 105 1.92 -7.55 10.17
CA ASN A 105 1.36 -6.97 11.37
C ASN A 105 2.50 -6.49 12.28
N SER A 106 2.49 -5.22 12.65
CA SER A 106 3.56 -4.59 13.43
C SER A 106 3.62 -5.05 14.89
N GLN A 107 2.53 -5.63 15.41
CA GLN A 107 2.42 -6.08 16.80
C GLN A 107 2.84 -7.54 16.97
N THR A 108 2.48 -8.41 16.02
CA THR A 108 2.74 -9.86 16.11
C THR A 108 3.90 -10.33 15.24
N ASP A 109 4.43 -9.46 14.38
CA ASP A 109 5.43 -9.77 13.34
C ASP A 109 4.97 -10.82 12.30
N GLN A 110 3.68 -11.17 12.31
CA GLN A 110 3.09 -12.16 11.40
C GLN A 110 2.55 -11.49 10.13
N TRP A 111 2.63 -12.21 9.01
CA TRP A 111 1.96 -11.79 7.78
C TRP A 111 0.48 -12.14 7.86
N VAL A 112 -0.38 -11.17 7.58
CA VAL A 112 -1.84 -11.33 7.56
C VAL A 112 -2.40 -10.85 6.22
N MET A 113 -3.51 -11.43 5.76
CA MET A 113 -4.22 -10.87 4.60
C MET A 113 -4.79 -9.50 4.97
N ALA A 114 -4.44 -8.49 4.18
CA ALA A 114 -4.99 -7.16 4.32
C ALA A 114 -6.50 -7.21 4.02
N PRO A 115 -7.33 -6.76 4.96
CA PRO A 115 -8.77 -6.81 4.77
C PRO A 115 -9.18 -5.81 3.67
N GLN A 116 -10.10 -6.23 2.82
CA GLN A 116 -10.55 -5.41 1.70
C GLN A 116 -11.58 -4.40 2.18
N VAL A 117 -11.38 -3.12 1.86
CA VAL A 117 -12.30 -2.02 2.23
C VAL A 117 -13.66 -2.20 1.56
N ILE A 118 -13.69 -2.77 0.35
CA ILE A 118 -14.91 -3.13 -0.36
C ILE A 118 -15.17 -4.63 -0.13
N LYS A 119 -16.25 -4.97 0.58
CA LYS A 119 -16.77 -6.34 0.63
C LYS A 119 -17.27 -6.73 -0.77
N ASN A 120 -16.38 -7.28 -1.59
CA ASN A 120 -16.82 -8.05 -2.74
C ASN A 120 -17.36 -9.39 -2.23
N LYS A 121 -18.67 -9.63 -2.39
CA LYS A 121 -19.35 -10.86 -1.94
C LYS A 121 -18.73 -12.14 -2.51
N ASN A 122 -17.91 -12.03 -3.56
CA ASN A 122 -17.28 -13.16 -4.25
C ASN A 122 -15.80 -13.36 -3.89
N ASN A 123 -15.21 -12.56 -2.99
CA ASN A 123 -13.81 -12.70 -2.60
C ASN A 123 -13.69 -13.54 -1.31
N THR A 124 -13.69 -14.86 -1.45
CA THR A 124 -13.63 -15.83 -0.35
C THR A 124 -12.30 -16.59 -0.28
N ILE A 125 -11.30 -16.19 -1.09
CA ILE A 125 -10.01 -16.89 -1.12
C ILE A 125 -9.23 -16.56 0.15
N SER A 126 -9.16 -17.54 1.04
CA SER A 126 -8.31 -17.58 2.22
C SER A 126 -7.30 -18.71 2.05
N PHE A 127 -6.07 -18.51 2.55
CA PHE A 127 -5.03 -19.53 2.52
C PHE A 127 -5.24 -20.66 3.54
N GLY A 128 -6.32 -20.57 4.34
CA GLY A 128 -6.63 -21.49 5.43
C GLY A 128 -5.62 -21.40 6.58
N ALA A 129 -6.11 -21.61 7.80
CA ALA A 129 -5.24 -21.92 8.94
C ALA A 129 -4.57 -23.28 8.73
#